data_AF-A0A453RMB9-F1
#
_entry.id   AF-A0A453RMB9-F1
#
_cell.length_a   1.000
_cell.length_b   1.000
_cell.length_c   1.000
_cell.angle_alpha   90.00
_cell.angle_beta   90.00
_cell.angle_gamma   90.00
#
_symmetry.space_group_name_H-M   'P 1'
#
loop_
_entity.id
_entity.type
_entity.pdbx_description
1 polymer ?
#
loop_
_entity_poly.entity_id
_entity_poly.type
_entity_poly.pdbx_seq_one_letter_code
_entity_poly.pdbx_strand_id
1 'polypeptide(L)'
;MGMAHVLLAAALAMVAAAATVSAWPAEGIQPLSKIAMNKATVNLHGSAYVRATPALLGDQDEDTVWVTVKYGWENPSADDWIAVFSPADFISGSCPNPSRYPGEPLLCTAPIKYQYANYSANYLHGGKGAIRFQLINQRSDFSFALLAGGLENPTLVAVSKQVAFKNPKAPVFPRLAQGKTHDEMTVTWTSGYDIGEAYPFVEWGVVASGGNPTRTPAGTLTFSRGSMCGTSYSYTERRLTG
;
A
#
# COMPACT_ATOMS: atom_id res chain seq x y z
N MET A 1 22.02 -87.71 -7.95
CA MET A 1 21.66 -87.08 -9.24
C MET A 1 20.46 -86.18 -9.03
N GLY A 2 20.67 -84.86 -9.15
CA GLY A 2 19.62 -83.82 -9.26
C GLY A 2 18.73 -83.62 -8.03
N MET A 3 18.33 -82.43 -7.60
CA MET A 3 18.49 -81.08 -8.12
C MET A 3 18.50 -80.10 -6.95
N ALA A 4 19.15 -78.96 -7.19
CA ALA A 4 19.27 -77.81 -6.33
C ALA A 4 17.91 -77.28 -5.82
N HIS A 5 17.79 -77.06 -4.52
CA HIS A 5 16.80 -76.14 -3.98
C HIS A 5 17.41 -74.74 -4.00
N VAL A 6 17.00 -73.98 -5.01
CA VAL A 6 17.30 -72.56 -5.16
C VAL A 6 16.35 -71.75 -4.25
N LEU A 7 16.97 -70.81 -3.55
CA LEU A 7 16.46 -69.85 -2.59
C LEU A 7 15.31 -68.98 -3.15
N LEU A 8 14.41 -68.53 -2.27
CA LEU A 8 13.87 -67.16 -2.35
C LEU A 8 13.40 -66.70 -0.96
N ALA A 9 14.25 -65.94 -0.26
CA ALA A 9 13.85 -65.15 0.90
C ALA A 9 13.51 -63.74 0.41
N ALA A 10 12.22 -63.39 0.41
CA ALA A 10 11.77 -62.04 0.10
C ALA A 10 11.91 -61.16 1.35
N ALA A 11 12.93 -60.31 1.39
CA ALA A 11 13.06 -59.24 2.38
C ALA A 11 12.28 -58.01 1.88
N LEU A 12 11.13 -57.72 2.49
CA LEU A 12 10.42 -56.46 2.31
C LEU A 12 11.10 -55.37 3.15
N ALA A 13 11.87 -54.50 2.50
CA ALA A 13 12.33 -53.24 3.09
C ALA A 13 11.26 -52.17 2.89
N MET A 14 10.50 -51.84 3.94
CA MET A 14 9.63 -50.67 3.97
C MET A 14 10.47 -49.42 4.22
N VAL A 15 10.82 -48.70 3.15
CA VAL A 15 11.40 -47.34 3.26
C VAL A 15 10.25 -46.35 3.39
N ALA A 16 10.02 -45.85 4.59
CA ALA A 16 9.11 -44.72 4.80
C ALA A 16 9.78 -43.43 4.30
N ALA A 17 9.39 -42.98 3.11
CA ALA A 17 9.75 -41.65 2.64
C ALA A 17 9.00 -40.60 3.47
N ALA A 18 9.68 -39.98 4.42
CA ALA A 18 9.18 -38.79 5.09
C ALA A 18 9.12 -37.66 4.06
N ALA A 19 7.94 -37.40 3.51
CA ALA A 19 7.68 -36.21 2.72
C ALA A 19 7.85 -34.99 3.64
N THR A 20 8.92 -34.23 3.43
CA THR A 20 9.05 -32.90 4.01
C THR A 20 7.95 -32.04 3.40
N VAL A 21 6.88 -31.81 4.14
CA VAL A 21 5.88 -30.79 3.82
C VAL A 21 6.62 -29.46 3.84
N SER A 22 6.91 -28.92 2.65
CA SER A 22 7.28 -27.52 2.51
C SER A 22 6.09 -26.71 3.01
N ALA A 23 6.22 -26.10 4.19
CA ALA A 23 5.22 -25.18 4.68
C ALA A 23 5.04 -24.07 3.65
N TRP A 24 3.87 -24.02 3.02
CA TRP A 24 3.47 -22.86 2.22
C TRP A 24 3.48 -21.63 3.13
N PRO A 25 3.96 -20.47 2.67
CA PRO A 25 3.92 -19.26 3.47
C PRO A 25 2.46 -19.02 3.86
N ALA A 26 2.20 -18.77 5.14
CA ALA A 26 0.85 -18.56 5.68
C ALA A 26 0.08 -17.54 4.82
N GLU A 27 -0.83 -18.04 3.98
CA GLU A 27 -1.74 -17.26 3.17
C GLU A 27 -2.69 -16.52 4.14
N GLY A 28 -2.78 -15.19 4.01
CA GLY A 28 -3.74 -14.36 4.75
C GLY A 28 -3.17 -13.32 5.70
N ILE A 29 -1.85 -13.25 5.93
CA ILE A 29 -1.27 -12.14 6.70
C ILE A 29 -1.08 -10.92 5.79
N GLN A 30 -1.77 -9.82 6.10
CA GLN A 30 -1.63 -8.54 5.40
C GLN A 30 -0.14 -8.15 5.31
N PRO A 31 0.47 -8.00 4.13
CA PRO A 31 1.92 -7.79 4.01
C PRO A 31 2.45 -6.56 4.75
N LEU A 32 1.62 -5.52 4.92
CA LEU A 32 1.94 -4.31 5.68
C LEU A 32 1.97 -4.53 7.19
N SER A 33 1.27 -5.54 7.72
CA SER A 33 1.27 -5.84 9.17
C SER A 33 2.58 -6.45 9.65
N LYS A 34 3.47 -6.85 8.73
CA LYS A 34 4.81 -7.35 9.03
C LYS A 34 5.81 -6.23 9.32
N ILE A 35 5.45 -4.98 9.03
CA ILE A 35 6.33 -3.83 9.19
C ILE A 35 6.20 -3.29 10.61
N ALA A 36 7.27 -3.40 11.38
CA ALA A 36 7.38 -2.85 12.72
C ALA A 36 7.71 -1.35 12.67
N MET A 37 6.81 -0.53 12.08
CA MET A 37 7.02 0.91 11.96
C MET A 37 7.21 1.58 13.33
N ASN A 38 6.58 1.08 14.37
CA ASN A 38 6.77 1.57 15.75
C ASN A 38 8.19 1.38 16.31
N LYS A 39 9.08 0.67 15.62
CA LYS A 39 10.51 0.54 15.94
C LYS A 39 11.40 1.29 14.93
N ALA A 40 10.80 1.98 13.97
CA ALA A 40 11.53 2.61 12.90
C ALA A 40 12.32 3.80 13.43
N THR A 41 13.60 3.86 13.07
CA THR A 41 14.49 4.97 13.41
C THR A 41 14.77 5.82 12.19
N VAL A 42 15.21 7.06 12.42
CA VAL A 42 15.59 8.00 11.35
C VAL A 42 17.10 8.20 11.37
N ASN A 43 17.76 7.85 10.27
CA ASN A 43 19.19 8.04 10.04
C ASN A 43 19.45 8.44 8.58
N LEU A 44 19.03 9.66 8.21
CA LEU A 44 19.18 10.15 6.84
C LEU A 44 20.67 10.26 6.46
N HIS A 45 21.04 9.68 5.33
CA HIS A 45 22.44 9.59 4.90
C HIS A 45 22.67 10.32 3.57
N GLY A 46 23.75 11.10 3.47
CA GLY A 46 24.09 11.87 2.27
C GLY A 46 24.41 11.01 1.05
N SER A 47 24.79 9.74 1.25
CA SER A 47 25.03 8.79 0.16
C SER A 47 23.84 7.92 -0.22
N ALA A 48 22.71 8.08 0.47
CA ALA A 48 21.45 7.46 0.08
C ALA A 48 20.58 8.50 -0.65
N TYR A 49 19.83 8.06 -1.67
CA TYR A 49 18.87 8.92 -2.36
C TYR A 49 17.65 8.15 -2.81
N VAL A 50 16.52 8.86 -2.91
CA VAL A 50 15.29 8.40 -3.56
C VAL A 50 14.74 9.54 -4.41
N ARG A 51 14.34 9.25 -5.64
CA ARG A 51 13.78 10.21 -6.60
C ARG A 51 12.59 9.61 -7.30
N ALA A 52 11.45 10.30 -7.24
CA ALA A 52 10.22 9.90 -7.90
C ALA A 52 9.96 10.76 -9.13
N THR A 53 9.48 10.12 -10.21
CA THR A 53 9.14 10.78 -11.48
C THR A 53 7.93 10.12 -12.14
N PRO A 54 6.96 10.89 -12.67
CA PRO A 54 6.86 12.36 -12.64
C PRO A 54 6.46 12.91 -11.25
N ALA A 55 6.60 14.23 -11.06
CA ALA A 55 6.22 14.89 -9.81
C ALA A 55 4.73 15.30 -9.76
N LEU A 56 4.16 15.66 -10.91
CA LEU A 56 2.74 15.91 -11.10
C LEU A 56 2.09 14.66 -11.72
N LEU A 57 1.04 14.16 -11.09
CA LEU A 57 0.29 12.97 -11.52
C LEU A 57 -1.11 13.39 -12.00
N GLY A 58 -1.72 12.61 -12.91
CA GLY A 58 -3.10 12.80 -13.33
C GLY A 58 -3.33 14.10 -14.10
N ASP A 59 -2.40 14.46 -15.00
CA ASP A 59 -2.50 15.72 -15.74
C ASP A 59 -3.66 15.71 -16.76
N GLN A 60 -4.07 14.51 -17.21
CA GLN A 60 -5.22 14.26 -18.07
C GLN A 60 -6.41 13.73 -17.26
N ASP A 61 -6.51 14.14 -15.99
CA ASP A 61 -7.55 13.74 -15.03
C ASP A 61 -7.58 12.23 -14.71
N GLU A 62 -6.46 11.53 -14.91
CA GLU A 62 -6.34 10.13 -14.51
C GLU A 62 -6.30 9.98 -12.99
N ASP A 63 -7.06 9.02 -12.47
CA ASP A 63 -7.01 8.64 -11.05
C ASP A 63 -5.92 7.60 -10.74
N THR A 64 -5.21 7.11 -11.75
CA THR A 64 -4.23 6.02 -11.62
C THR A 64 -3.02 6.27 -12.51
N VAL A 65 -1.83 6.37 -11.93
CA VAL A 65 -0.60 6.76 -12.64
C VAL A 65 0.60 5.93 -12.22
N TRP A 66 1.46 5.59 -13.18
CA TRP A 66 2.75 4.94 -12.92
C TRP A 66 3.81 5.97 -12.51
N VAL A 67 4.44 5.75 -11.36
CA VAL A 67 5.59 6.53 -10.88
C VAL A 67 6.84 5.66 -10.88
N THR A 68 7.89 6.15 -11.53
CA THR A 68 9.22 5.53 -11.49
C THR A 68 10.01 6.11 -10.32
N VAL A 69 10.44 5.23 -9.43
CA VAL A 69 11.25 5.56 -8.26
C VAL A 69 12.66 5.05 -8.49
N LYS A 70 13.60 5.98 -8.67
CA LYS A 70 15.04 5.69 -8.74
C LYS A 70 15.64 5.91 -7.36
N TYR A 71 16.44 4.97 -6.90
CA TYR A 71 17.04 5.02 -5.57
C TYR A 71 18.48 4.53 -5.61
N GLY A 72 19.24 4.86 -4.58
CA GLY A 72 20.55 4.29 -4.37
C GLY A 72 21.10 4.52 -2.97
N TRP A 73 22.07 3.69 -2.60
CA TRP A 73 22.73 3.63 -1.31
C TRP A 73 24.09 2.93 -1.45
N GLU A 74 25.13 3.50 -0.86
CA GLU A 74 26.49 2.91 -0.78
C GLU A 74 26.59 1.62 0.06
N ASN A 75 25.63 1.32 0.95
CA ASN A 75 25.63 0.10 1.77
C ASN A 75 24.37 -0.75 1.47
N PRO A 76 24.22 -1.26 0.24
CA PRO A 76 23.02 -2.00 -0.13
C PRO A 76 22.93 -3.34 0.61
N SER A 77 21.72 -3.68 1.02
CA SER A 77 21.38 -4.97 1.63
C SER A 77 20.15 -5.60 0.98
N ALA A 78 20.02 -6.92 1.10
CA ALA A 78 18.90 -7.68 0.53
C ALA A 78 17.57 -7.39 1.23
N ASP A 79 17.61 -6.86 2.45
CA ASP A 79 16.46 -6.48 3.26
C ASP A 79 16.10 -4.98 3.13
N ASP A 80 16.81 -4.22 2.29
CA ASP A 80 16.45 -2.85 1.99
C ASP A 80 15.14 -2.78 1.20
N TRP A 81 14.35 -1.74 1.43
CA TRP A 81 13.04 -1.61 0.82
C TRP A 81 12.62 -0.17 0.59
N ILE A 82 11.79 0.00 -0.43
CA ILE A 82 11.17 1.27 -0.80
C ILE A 82 9.75 1.28 -0.25
N ALA A 83 9.44 2.27 0.57
CA ALA A 83 8.11 2.53 1.09
C ALA A 83 7.44 3.67 0.32
N VAL A 84 6.13 3.57 0.14
CA VAL A 84 5.28 4.67 -0.33
C VAL A 84 4.47 5.18 0.85
N PHE A 85 4.54 6.48 1.12
CA PHE A 85 3.79 7.15 2.17
C PHE A 85 2.79 8.14 1.57
N SER A 86 1.64 8.25 2.22
CA SER A 86 0.61 9.26 1.98
C SER A 86 -0.09 9.50 3.31
N PRO A 87 -0.04 10.71 3.89
CA PRO A 87 0.56 11.94 3.35
C PRO A 87 2.08 11.90 3.16
N ALA A 88 2.63 12.84 2.39
CA ALA A 88 4.07 12.92 2.11
C ALA A 88 4.91 13.27 3.35
N ASP A 89 4.33 13.97 4.33
CA ASP A 89 4.97 14.45 5.56
C ASP A 89 4.94 13.41 6.70
N PHE A 90 5.22 12.14 6.37
CA PHE A 90 5.10 11.02 7.30
C PHE A 90 6.06 11.07 8.51
N ILE A 91 7.13 11.88 8.46
CA ILE A 91 8.13 12.04 9.53
C ILE A 91 7.63 12.98 10.63
N SER A 92 6.83 14.00 10.30
CA SER A 92 6.30 14.98 11.28
C SER A 92 5.16 14.43 12.13
N GLY A 93 4.70 13.21 11.85
CA GLY A 93 3.60 12.58 12.58
C GLY A 93 3.94 12.33 14.05
N SER A 94 3.10 12.82 14.95
CA SER A 94 3.19 12.47 16.37
C SER A 94 2.69 11.04 16.60
N CYS A 95 3.57 10.18 17.13
CA CYS A 95 3.22 8.84 17.54
C CYS A 95 2.19 8.86 18.67
N PRO A 96 1.04 8.18 18.53
CA PRO A 96 0.12 8.01 19.64
C PRO A 96 0.76 7.11 20.70
N ASN A 97 0.83 7.61 21.94
CA ASN A 97 1.41 6.96 23.13
C ASN A 97 2.94 6.88 23.17
N PRO A 98 3.64 8.02 23.32
CA PRO A 98 5.10 8.04 23.54
C PRO A 98 5.52 7.29 24.83
N SER A 99 4.62 7.14 25.80
CA SER A 99 4.90 6.54 27.11
C SER A 99 5.26 5.04 27.08
N ARG A 100 4.97 4.33 25.98
CA ARG A 100 5.28 2.89 25.86
C ARG A 100 6.68 2.61 25.29
N TYR A 101 7.27 3.60 24.62
CA TYR A 101 8.60 3.48 23.97
C TYR A 101 9.41 4.76 24.22
N PRO A 102 9.96 4.94 25.44
CA PRO A 102 10.81 6.08 25.74
C PRO A 102 12.15 5.96 25.00
N GLY A 103 12.45 6.90 24.08
CA GLY A 103 13.84 7.18 23.69
C GLY A 103 14.20 7.38 22.21
N GLU A 104 13.31 7.17 21.23
CA GLU A 104 13.71 7.20 19.81
C GLU A 104 12.74 8.00 18.92
N PRO A 105 13.21 8.60 17.80
CA PRO A 105 12.35 9.27 16.82
C PRO A 105 11.57 8.21 16.03
N LEU A 106 10.51 7.68 16.63
CA LEU A 106 9.69 6.62 16.06
C LEU A 106 8.87 7.14 14.88
N LEU A 107 8.96 6.50 13.71
CA LEU A 107 8.04 6.75 12.60
C LEU A 107 6.76 5.94 12.82
N CYS A 108 5.64 6.58 13.11
CA CYS A 108 4.37 5.86 13.37
C CYS A 108 3.39 5.83 12.20
N THR A 109 3.77 6.41 11.06
CA THR A 109 2.96 6.38 9.85
C THR A 109 3.16 5.04 9.15
N ALA A 110 2.08 4.32 8.89
CA ALA A 110 2.14 3.10 8.09
C ALA A 110 2.27 3.47 6.60
N PRO A 111 3.16 2.81 5.83
CA PRO A 111 3.22 3.00 4.39
C PRO A 111 1.97 2.42 3.72
N ILE A 112 1.60 2.97 2.57
CA ILE A 112 0.47 2.48 1.77
C ILE A 112 0.85 1.26 0.93
N LYS A 113 2.12 1.18 0.53
CA LYS A 113 2.73 0.12 -0.27
C LYS A 113 4.22 0.04 0.05
N TYR A 114 4.83 -1.10 -0.21
CA TYR A 114 6.29 -1.23 -0.22
C TYR A 114 6.76 -2.25 -1.25
N GLN A 115 8.05 -2.21 -1.58
CA GLN A 115 8.72 -3.23 -2.35
C GLN A 115 10.20 -3.31 -1.93
N TYR A 116 10.78 -4.51 -1.89
CA TYR A 116 12.21 -4.67 -1.63
C TYR A 116 13.06 -4.02 -2.73
N ALA A 117 14.17 -3.38 -2.34
CA ALA A 117 15.07 -2.69 -3.23
C ALA A 117 15.78 -3.65 -4.20
N ASN A 118 16.00 -4.90 -3.78
CA ASN A 118 16.56 -5.98 -4.61
C ASN A 118 15.62 -6.51 -5.69
N TYR A 119 14.37 -6.03 -5.76
CA TYR A 119 13.52 -6.24 -6.94
C TYR A 119 14.21 -5.73 -8.21
N SER A 120 15.06 -4.69 -8.08
CA SER A 120 15.99 -4.31 -9.13
C SER A 120 17.25 -5.19 -9.05
N ALA A 121 17.48 -6.02 -10.06
CA ALA A 121 18.53 -7.04 -10.07
C ALA A 121 19.95 -6.53 -9.74
N ASN A 122 20.26 -5.28 -10.09
CA ASN A 122 21.59 -4.70 -9.89
C ASN A 122 21.78 -3.97 -8.55
N TYR A 123 20.75 -3.94 -7.69
CA TYR A 123 20.82 -3.18 -6.44
C TYR A 123 21.93 -3.67 -5.51
N LEU A 124 22.06 -4.99 -5.34
CA LEU A 124 23.06 -5.57 -4.43
C LEU A 124 24.51 -5.37 -4.87
N HIS A 125 24.75 -5.17 -6.17
CA HIS A 125 26.09 -4.98 -6.71
C HIS A 125 26.47 -3.50 -6.85
N GLY A 126 25.54 -2.67 -7.32
CA GLY A 126 25.81 -1.27 -7.64
C GLY A 126 25.22 -0.27 -6.66
N GLY A 127 24.47 -0.73 -5.65
CA GLY A 127 23.77 0.12 -4.70
C GLY A 127 22.70 0.99 -5.35
N LYS A 128 22.22 0.65 -6.56
CA LYS A 128 21.32 1.49 -7.35
C LYS A 128 20.22 0.66 -7.96
N GLY A 129 19.00 1.16 -7.92
CA GLY A 129 17.84 0.47 -8.48
C GLY A 129 16.77 1.43 -8.97
N ALA A 130 15.80 0.84 -9.66
CA ALA A 130 14.59 1.54 -10.08
C ALA A 130 13.38 0.60 -10.00
N ILE A 131 12.29 1.07 -9.40
CA ILE A 131 11.02 0.35 -9.29
C ILE A 131 9.90 1.26 -9.80
N ARG A 132 8.90 0.67 -10.47
CA ARG A 132 7.69 1.38 -10.86
C ARG A 132 6.55 1.01 -9.92
N PHE A 133 5.90 2.02 -9.35
CA PHE A 133 4.69 1.86 -8.55
C PHE A 133 3.51 2.43 -9.32
N GLN A 134 2.39 1.71 -9.33
CA GLN A 134 1.12 2.27 -9.78
C GLN A 134 0.43 2.90 -8.57
N LEU A 135 0.27 4.21 -8.60
CA LEU A 135 -0.42 4.99 -7.57
C LEU A 135 -1.84 5.28 -8.00
N ILE A 136 -2.74 5.33 -7.02
CA ILE A 136 -4.13 5.74 -7.20
C ILE A 136 -4.36 7.06 -6.47
N ASN A 137 -5.24 7.91 -6.97
CA ASN A 137 -5.62 9.16 -6.34
C ASN A 137 -6.53 8.86 -5.15
N GLN A 138 -5.92 8.67 -3.99
CA GLN A 138 -6.62 8.36 -2.73
C GLN A 138 -6.64 9.55 -1.77
N ARG A 139 -6.55 10.78 -2.31
CA ARG A 139 -6.29 12.03 -1.59
C ARG A 139 -4.83 12.18 -1.16
N SER A 140 -4.50 13.41 -0.74
CA SER A 140 -3.17 13.84 -0.29
C SER A 140 -2.07 13.66 -1.33
N ASP A 141 -0.87 14.05 -0.97
CA ASP A 141 0.36 13.84 -1.69
C ASP A 141 1.09 12.57 -1.23
N PHE A 142 2.13 12.20 -1.98
CA PHE A 142 2.93 11.02 -1.72
C PHE A 142 4.39 11.38 -1.56
N SER A 143 5.08 10.63 -0.70
CA SER A 143 6.54 10.57 -0.69
C SER A 143 7.01 9.11 -0.69
N PHE A 144 8.22 8.92 -1.19
CA PHE A 144 8.89 7.62 -1.23
C PHE A 144 10.11 7.66 -0.33
N ALA A 145 10.33 6.56 0.39
CA ALA A 145 11.43 6.43 1.32
C ALA A 145 12.22 5.14 1.05
N LEU A 146 13.53 5.18 1.31
CA LEU A 146 14.39 4.00 1.34
C LEU A 146 14.71 3.69 2.80
N LEU A 147 14.46 2.44 3.18
CA LEU A 147 14.72 1.92 4.52
C LEU A 147 15.63 0.69 4.44
N ALA A 148 16.56 0.55 5.39
CA ALA A 148 17.31 -0.70 5.65
C ALA A 148 16.90 -1.34 6.96
N GLY A 149 17.52 -2.48 7.30
CA GLY A 149 17.29 -3.21 8.54
C GLY A 149 16.01 -4.05 8.50
N GLY A 150 15.50 -4.29 7.28
CA GLY A 150 14.33 -5.09 7.03
C GLY A 150 13.04 -4.47 7.58
N LEU A 151 12.03 -5.32 7.71
CA LEU A 151 10.70 -4.90 8.17
C LEU A 151 10.59 -4.87 9.71
N GLU A 152 11.48 -5.57 10.42
CA GLU A 152 11.41 -5.71 11.89
C GLU A 152 12.15 -4.61 12.65
N ASN A 153 13.26 -4.09 12.11
CA ASN A 153 14.03 -2.99 12.71
C ASN A 153 14.38 -1.94 11.63
N PRO A 154 13.36 -1.33 11.00
CA PRO A 154 13.57 -0.44 9.87
C PRO A 154 14.33 0.83 10.25
N THR A 155 15.25 1.25 9.39
CA THR A 155 16.00 2.51 9.52
C THR A 155 15.78 3.34 8.27
N LEU A 156 15.16 4.50 8.41
CA LEU A 156 14.94 5.44 7.30
C LEU A 156 16.24 6.15 6.93
N VAL A 157 16.67 6.04 5.67
CA VAL A 157 17.94 6.64 5.22
C VAL A 157 17.85 7.65 4.10
N ALA A 158 16.76 7.64 3.35
CA ALA A 158 16.52 8.65 2.32
C ALA A 158 15.03 8.83 2.07
N VAL A 159 14.66 10.06 1.74
CA VAL A 159 13.29 10.47 1.41
C VAL A 159 13.32 11.25 0.10
N SER A 160 12.36 10.98 -0.76
CA SER A 160 12.17 11.70 -2.01
C SER A 160 11.40 13.01 -1.80
N LYS A 161 11.44 13.88 -2.81
CA LYS A 161 10.51 15.01 -2.89
C LYS A 161 9.07 14.50 -3.03
N GLN A 162 8.13 15.29 -2.52
CA GLN A 162 6.71 15.01 -2.66
C GLN A 162 6.28 14.95 -4.13
N VAL A 163 5.33 14.07 -4.42
CA VAL A 163 4.60 13.99 -5.69
C VAL A 163 3.11 14.03 -5.40
N ALA A 164 2.32 14.61 -6.28
CA ALA A 164 0.89 14.76 -6.06
C ALA A 164 0.09 14.65 -7.35
N PHE A 165 -1.15 14.19 -7.23
CA PHE A 165 -2.12 14.34 -8.31
C PHE A 165 -2.46 15.82 -8.51
N LYS A 166 -2.77 16.22 -9.74
CA LYS A 166 -3.20 17.58 -10.10
C LYS A 166 -4.40 18.04 -9.28
N ASN A 167 -5.36 17.13 -9.06
CA ASN A 167 -6.46 17.33 -8.14
C ASN A 167 -6.57 16.15 -7.16
N PRO A 168 -5.90 16.20 -5.99
CA PRO A 168 -6.00 15.13 -4.99
C PRO A 168 -7.41 14.98 -4.39
N LYS A 169 -8.28 15.98 -4.55
CA LYS A 169 -9.63 15.98 -3.97
C LYS A 169 -10.70 15.48 -4.94
N ALA A 170 -10.33 15.15 -6.18
CA ALA A 170 -11.24 14.72 -7.22
C ALA A 170 -12.20 13.61 -6.75
N PRO A 171 -13.47 13.61 -7.20
CA PRO A 171 -14.39 12.51 -6.96
C PRO A 171 -13.93 11.27 -7.73
N VAL A 172 -13.69 10.17 -7.02
CA VAL A 172 -13.10 8.94 -7.57
C VAL A 172 -13.79 7.68 -7.04
N PHE A 173 -13.58 6.57 -7.75
CA PHE A 173 -14.03 5.22 -7.40
C PHE A 173 -15.54 5.10 -7.10
N PRO A 174 -16.41 5.49 -8.04
CA PRO A 174 -17.85 5.31 -7.89
C PRO A 174 -18.20 3.83 -7.80
N ARG A 175 -19.13 3.51 -6.91
CA ARG A 175 -19.63 2.16 -6.61
C ARG A 175 -21.15 2.21 -6.70
N LEU A 176 -21.72 1.32 -7.48
CA LEU A 176 -23.17 1.16 -7.61
C LEU A 176 -23.67 0.11 -6.60
N ALA A 177 -24.80 0.40 -5.97
CA ALA A 177 -25.53 -0.57 -5.17
C ALA A 177 -27.03 -0.38 -5.37
N GLN A 178 -27.79 -1.48 -5.30
CA GLN A 178 -29.24 -1.40 -5.30
C GLN A 178 -29.72 -0.58 -4.10
N GLY A 179 -30.67 0.31 -4.35
CA GLY A 179 -31.30 1.12 -3.32
C GLY A 179 -32.32 0.33 -2.50
N LYS A 180 -33.21 1.07 -1.84
CA LYS A 180 -34.23 0.47 -0.96
C LYS A 180 -35.34 -0.23 -1.73
N THR A 181 -35.62 0.23 -2.96
CA THR A 181 -36.64 -0.33 -3.84
C THR A 181 -36.02 -0.88 -5.12
N HIS A 182 -36.81 -1.64 -5.88
CA HIS A 182 -36.37 -2.30 -7.11
C HIS A 182 -35.96 -1.33 -8.24
N ASP A 183 -36.49 -0.11 -8.19
CA ASP A 183 -36.31 0.97 -9.15
C ASP A 183 -35.34 2.06 -8.66
N GLU A 184 -34.67 1.83 -7.52
CA GLU A 184 -33.67 2.73 -6.95
C GLU A 184 -32.26 2.14 -7.07
N MET A 185 -31.30 2.98 -7.49
CA MET A 185 -29.88 2.65 -7.49
C MET A 185 -29.11 3.78 -6.85
N THR A 186 -28.15 3.44 -6.01
CA THR A 186 -27.32 4.40 -5.29
C THR A 186 -25.94 4.46 -5.92
N VAL A 187 -25.38 5.67 -5.97
CA VAL A 187 -24.02 5.93 -6.41
C VAL A 187 -23.21 6.39 -5.20
N THR A 188 -22.23 5.60 -4.81
CA THR A 188 -21.33 5.95 -3.71
C THR A 188 -19.93 6.22 -4.25
N TRP A 189 -19.35 7.38 -3.95
CA TRP A 189 -17.98 7.73 -4.37
C TRP A 189 -17.19 8.36 -3.21
N THR A 190 -15.91 8.59 -3.45
CA THR A 190 -15.01 9.20 -2.46
C THR A 190 -14.44 10.49 -3.04
N SER A 191 -14.36 11.56 -2.25
CA SER A 191 -13.71 12.81 -2.65
C SER A 191 -12.99 13.45 -1.46
N GLY A 192 -12.15 14.44 -1.75
CA GLY A 192 -11.52 15.25 -0.72
C GLY A 192 -12.33 16.47 -0.30
N TYR A 193 -13.45 16.78 -0.97
CA TYR A 193 -14.24 17.98 -0.70
C TYR A 193 -15.18 17.77 0.48
N ASP A 194 -15.16 18.71 1.43
CA ASP A 194 -16.16 18.84 2.47
C ASP A 194 -17.43 19.55 1.96
N ILE A 195 -18.55 19.37 2.66
CA ILE A 195 -19.83 20.04 2.37
C ILE A 195 -19.73 21.58 2.49
N GLY A 196 -18.76 22.09 3.25
CA GLY A 196 -18.45 23.52 3.32
C GLY A 196 -17.59 24.03 2.16
N GLU A 197 -17.00 23.14 1.37
CA GLU A 197 -16.11 23.48 0.25
C GLU A 197 -16.78 23.28 -1.12
N ALA A 198 -17.62 22.25 -1.25
CA ALA A 198 -18.37 21.98 -2.47
C ALA A 198 -19.72 21.31 -2.18
N TYR A 199 -20.69 21.55 -3.05
CA TYR A 199 -21.99 20.88 -3.02
C TYR A 199 -21.94 19.59 -3.84
N PRO A 200 -22.07 18.39 -3.22
CA PRO A 200 -21.99 17.13 -3.94
C PRO A 200 -23.33 16.76 -4.59
N PHE A 201 -23.28 16.37 -5.87
CA PHE A 201 -24.45 15.90 -6.63
C PHE A 201 -24.02 14.87 -7.68
N VAL A 202 -24.98 14.08 -8.17
CA VAL A 202 -24.85 13.21 -9.33
C VAL A 202 -25.68 13.80 -10.47
N GLU A 203 -25.09 13.92 -11.65
CA GLU A 203 -25.81 14.22 -12.88
C GLU A 203 -26.02 12.90 -13.65
N TRP A 204 -27.28 12.54 -13.91
CA TRP A 204 -27.64 11.26 -14.52
C TRP A 204 -28.86 11.38 -15.43
N GLY A 205 -29.02 10.42 -16.34
CA GLY A 205 -30.13 10.39 -17.27
C GLY A 205 -30.02 9.22 -18.24
N VAL A 206 -31.09 8.97 -18.99
CA VAL A 206 -31.11 7.91 -20.01
C VAL A 206 -30.34 8.39 -21.24
N VAL A 207 -29.24 7.72 -21.57
CA VAL A 207 -28.34 8.10 -22.69
C VAL A 207 -29.06 8.03 -24.05
N ALA A 208 -29.97 7.07 -24.23
CA ALA A 208 -30.57 6.76 -25.53
C ALA A 208 -31.71 7.71 -25.97
N SER A 209 -32.28 8.50 -25.07
CA SER A 209 -33.51 9.26 -25.34
C SER A 209 -33.31 10.75 -25.65
N GLY A 210 -32.05 11.23 -25.70
CA GLY A 210 -31.77 12.66 -25.91
C GLY A 210 -32.38 13.57 -24.83
N GLY A 211 -32.81 12.99 -23.70
CA GLY A 211 -33.38 13.72 -22.58
C GLY A 211 -32.32 14.53 -21.85
N ASN A 212 -32.73 15.65 -21.26
CA ASN A 212 -31.83 16.46 -20.44
C ASN A 212 -31.43 15.68 -19.18
N PRO A 213 -30.14 15.66 -18.83
CA PRO A 213 -29.70 15.02 -17.60
C PRO A 213 -30.29 15.74 -16.39
N THR A 214 -30.59 14.97 -15.35
CA THR A 214 -31.13 15.46 -14.07
C THR A 214 -30.01 15.43 -13.02
N ARG A 215 -30.02 16.41 -12.11
CA ARG A 215 -29.11 16.47 -10.97
C ARG A 215 -29.82 16.07 -9.68
N THR A 216 -29.24 15.11 -8.96
CA THR A 216 -29.71 14.67 -7.65
C THR A 216 -28.65 14.98 -6.59
N PRO A 217 -29.02 15.55 -5.43
CA PRO A 217 -28.06 15.83 -4.36
C PRO A 217 -27.52 14.55 -3.72
N ALA A 218 -26.36 14.64 -3.09
CA ALA A 218 -25.77 13.52 -2.35
C ALA A 218 -25.57 13.82 -0.86
N GLY A 219 -25.77 12.79 -0.04
CA GLY A 219 -25.38 12.77 1.37
C GLY A 219 -23.88 12.58 1.54
N THR A 220 -23.30 13.25 2.53
CA THR A 220 -21.86 13.18 2.84
C THR A 220 -21.64 12.54 4.20
N LEU A 221 -20.84 11.47 4.25
CA LEU A 221 -20.45 10.78 5.48
C LEU A 221 -18.92 10.72 5.59
N THR A 222 -18.39 10.80 6.81
CA THR A 222 -16.96 10.60 7.08
C THR A 222 -16.80 10.00 8.47
N PHE A 223 -15.67 9.34 8.71
CA PHE A 223 -15.27 8.96 10.06
C PHE A 223 -13.92 9.58 10.40
N SER A 224 -13.66 9.74 11.69
CA SER A 224 -12.39 10.26 12.19
C SER A 224 -11.63 9.15 12.90
N ARG A 225 -10.38 9.43 13.28
CA ARG A 225 -9.59 8.54 14.12
C ARG A 225 -10.32 8.14 15.41
N GLY A 226 -11.06 9.04 16.03
CA GLY A 226 -11.82 8.77 17.26
C GLY A 226 -12.99 7.81 17.07
N SER A 227 -13.40 7.54 15.83
CA SER A 227 -14.45 6.59 15.49
C SER A 227 -13.97 5.14 15.45
N MET A 228 -12.65 4.89 15.53
CA MET A 228 -12.06 3.56 15.40
C MET A 228 -12.05 2.81 16.74
N CYS A 229 -12.45 1.53 16.74
CA CYS A 229 -12.53 0.69 17.93
C CYS A 229 -11.16 0.17 18.45
N GLY A 230 -10.02 0.62 17.89
CA GLY A 230 -8.70 0.06 18.21
C GLY A 230 -7.53 1.02 17.94
N THR A 231 -6.34 0.64 18.44
CA THR A 231 -5.12 1.46 18.43
C THR A 231 -4.28 1.36 17.16
N SER A 232 -4.73 0.64 16.12
CA SER A 232 -3.97 0.48 14.87
C SER A 232 -4.79 0.88 13.64
N TYR A 233 -4.15 1.70 12.80
CA TYR A 233 -4.54 2.18 11.47
C TYR A 233 -5.57 3.33 11.44
N SER A 234 -5.06 4.55 11.24
CA SER A 234 -5.89 5.70 10.89
C SER A 234 -5.79 5.98 9.39
N TYR A 235 -6.90 5.76 8.67
CA TYR A 235 -7.19 6.47 7.43
C TYR A 235 -8.48 7.26 7.68
N THR A 236 -8.46 8.57 7.42
CA THR A 236 -9.71 9.35 7.35
C THR A 236 -10.30 9.11 5.96
N GLU A 237 -11.25 8.18 5.83
CA GLU A 237 -12.01 7.98 4.59
C GLU A 237 -13.34 8.72 4.69
N ARG A 238 -13.61 9.55 3.67
CA ARG A 238 -14.87 10.26 3.50
C ARG A 238 -15.64 9.60 2.36
N ARG A 239 -16.88 9.21 2.62
CA ARG A 239 -17.76 8.50 1.69
C ARG A 239 -18.95 9.40 1.36
N LEU A 240 -19.20 9.61 0.07
CA LEU A 240 -20.36 10.33 -0.45
C LEU A 240 -21.34 9.32 -1.04
N THR A 241 -22.64 9.52 -0.80
CA THR A 241 -23.71 8.64 -1.28
C THR A 241 -24.82 9.48 -1.88
N GLY A 242 -25.07 9.32 -3.17
CA GLY A 242 -26.15 9.94 -3.93
C GLY A 242 -27.11 8.91 -4.50
#